data_AF-A0A6I1JYB7-F1
#
_entry.id   AF-A0A6I1JYB7-F1
#
_cell.length_a   1.000
_cell.length_b   1.000
_cell.length_c   1.000
_cell.angle_alpha   90.00
_cell.angle_beta   90.00
_cell.angle_gamma   90.00
#
_symmetry.space_group_name_H-M   'P 1'
#
loop_
_entity.id
_entity.type
_entity.pdbx_description
1 polymer ?
#
loop_
_entity_poly.entity_id
_entity_poly.type
_entity_poly.pdbx_seq_one_letter_code
_entity_poly.pdbx_strand_id
1 'polypeptide(L)'
;MNPRVGILAFVAAVCFGVAGIVVLETSGGRGDAQFGALLKLLVWLLVTGAFFYTLYFLLSLPFRRAERARLFLDLVDEGARAGHVERFLVRVSQAQETSLGVRFHLLASWLEKGLPLDEALVKVPRLLPPDLVALLRVGRETGQLPAVLPACRERLRDAGSAVRVAQGRMLMLLCGVLPLQLLVFTLLRIVVWPKFREIGLDMGADLSVLELAMEQFVWLWPAVFVLFGVPVLLGGWSHLAGPRAWTWAPVVLPRVGNWLVTKCVWIQRLPEWLALRLPWKRHRLQRDFARVLAQLLDLRLPEERAVRLAAESTANQCFQQRAARVADALSRGTKLPDALALLNDDGALRWRLDTAARAVRWGEAPAEPGDVTPARQEPRPTPGNDAAGKTGFQTALAGWIAALDAKAFQAEQTAAHLLSAAFVLANGALVALVCTGTMQMLISIIAVAGEW
;
A
#
# COMPACT_ATOMS: atom_id res chain seq x y z
N MET A 1 16.41 -6.64 11.77
CA MET A 1 16.93 -6.90 10.41
C MET A 1 16.43 -5.84 9.43
N ASN A 2 17.34 -5.29 8.62
CA ASN A 2 17.03 -4.22 7.66
C ASN A 2 16.31 -4.85 6.44
N PRO A 3 15.10 -4.40 6.05
CA PRO A 3 14.36 -4.98 4.91
C PRO A 3 15.14 -4.94 3.59
N ARG A 4 16.16 -4.07 3.50
CA ARG A 4 17.12 -4.02 2.40
C ARG A 4 17.92 -5.32 2.23
N VAL A 5 18.28 -5.99 3.32
CA VAL A 5 19.10 -7.22 3.29
C VAL A 5 18.29 -8.40 2.79
N GLY A 6 17.02 -8.53 3.18
CA GLY A 6 16.16 -9.63 2.71
C GLY A 6 15.87 -9.55 1.21
N ILE A 7 15.68 -8.34 0.68
CA ILE A 7 15.39 -8.14 -0.75
C ILE A 7 16.67 -8.27 -1.59
N LEU A 8 17.83 -7.78 -1.09
CA LEU A 8 19.11 -8.03 -1.76
C LEU A 8 19.44 -9.53 -1.78
N ALA A 9 19.16 -10.25 -0.68
CA ALA A 9 19.37 -11.70 -0.61
C ALA A 9 18.45 -12.44 -1.59
N PHE A 10 17.19 -12.00 -1.75
CA PHE A 10 16.27 -12.57 -2.74
C PHE A 10 16.72 -12.32 -4.17
N VAL A 11 17.07 -11.08 -4.53
CA VAL A 11 17.57 -10.74 -5.87
C VAL A 11 18.87 -11.47 -6.16
N ALA A 12 19.79 -11.53 -5.20
CA ALA A 12 21.03 -12.29 -5.34
C ALA A 12 20.76 -13.79 -5.51
N ALA A 13 19.82 -14.38 -4.75
CA ALA A 13 19.47 -15.79 -4.87
C ALA A 13 18.82 -16.13 -6.22
N VAL A 14 17.96 -15.26 -6.76
CA VAL A 14 17.38 -15.43 -8.10
C VAL A 14 18.45 -15.28 -9.18
N CYS A 15 19.32 -14.27 -9.09
CA CYS A 15 20.41 -14.10 -10.04
C CYS A 15 21.42 -15.26 -10.00
N PHE A 16 21.77 -15.77 -8.81
CA PHE A 16 22.63 -16.94 -8.65
C PHE A 16 21.96 -18.24 -9.08
N GLY A 17 20.64 -18.40 -8.86
CA GLY A 17 19.89 -19.56 -9.35
C GLY A 17 19.83 -19.61 -10.87
N VAL A 18 19.56 -18.48 -11.52
CA VAL A 18 19.54 -18.37 -13.00
C VAL A 18 20.96 -18.52 -13.58
N ALA A 19 21.98 -17.92 -12.98
CA ALA A 19 23.37 -18.07 -13.43
C ALA A 19 23.90 -19.51 -13.22
N GLY A 20 23.50 -20.17 -12.12
CA GLY A 20 23.85 -21.56 -11.84
C GLY A 20 23.25 -22.56 -12.84
N ILE A 21 22.07 -22.26 -13.39
CA ILE A 21 21.43 -23.04 -14.46
C ILE A 21 22.27 -22.99 -15.74
N VAL A 22 22.70 -21.80 -16.15
CA VAL A 22 23.51 -21.61 -17.38
C VAL A 22 24.86 -22.32 -17.26
N VAL A 23 25.49 -22.31 -16.08
CA VAL A 23 26.79 -22.95 -15.87
C VAL A 23 26.67 -24.49 -15.82
N LEU A 24 25.64 -25.04 -15.18
CA LEU A 24 25.46 -26.50 -15.03
C LEU A 24 24.89 -27.21 -16.26
N GLU A 25 24.54 -26.48 -17.32
CA GLU A 25 24.15 -27.04 -18.62
C GLU A 25 25.38 -27.31 -19.51
N THR A 26 26.54 -26.75 -19.15
CA THR A 26 27.80 -26.87 -19.93
C THR A 26 28.72 -28.02 -19.50
N SER A 27 28.54 -28.62 -18.32
CA SER A 27 29.38 -29.72 -17.83
C SER A 27 28.70 -31.09 -18.06
N GLY A 28 28.97 -31.71 -19.21
CA GLY A 28 28.45 -33.03 -19.56
C GLY A 28 29.21 -34.18 -18.90
N GLY A 29 28.53 -34.96 -18.07
CA GLY A 29 29.02 -36.22 -17.49
C GLY A 29 27.86 -37.09 -16.99
N ARG A 30 27.77 -38.36 -17.44
CA ARG A 30 26.60 -39.25 -17.25
C ARG A 30 26.43 -39.77 -15.80
N GLY A 31 27.51 -39.75 -14.99
CA GLY A 31 27.47 -40.00 -13.54
C GLY A 31 27.20 -38.75 -12.69
N ASP A 32 27.57 -37.58 -13.20
CA ASP A 32 27.37 -36.27 -12.56
C ASP A 32 25.94 -35.73 -12.76
N ALA A 33 25.15 -36.37 -13.63
CA ALA A 33 23.79 -35.96 -13.94
C ALA A 33 22.82 -36.07 -12.75
N GLN A 34 22.93 -37.13 -11.93
CA GLN A 34 22.07 -37.30 -10.75
C GLN A 34 22.46 -36.36 -9.62
N PHE A 35 23.77 -36.19 -9.38
CA PHE A 35 24.28 -35.25 -8.37
C PHE A 35 24.00 -33.80 -8.78
N GLY A 36 24.19 -33.47 -10.06
CA GLY A 36 23.82 -32.18 -10.65
C GLY A 36 22.31 -31.93 -10.60
N ALA A 37 21.47 -32.94 -10.80
CA ALA A 37 20.02 -32.82 -10.66
C ALA A 37 19.58 -32.57 -9.21
N LEU A 38 20.16 -33.29 -8.24
CA LEU A 38 19.93 -33.07 -6.80
C LEU A 38 20.36 -31.68 -6.35
N LEU A 39 21.52 -31.21 -6.83
CA LEU A 39 22.01 -29.86 -6.54
C LEU A 39 21.11 -28.78 -7.15
N LYS A 40 20.68 -28.97 -8.41
CA LYS A 40 19.70 -28.08 -9.08
C LYS A 40 18.39 -28.00 -8.30
N LEU A 41 17.89 -29.14 -7.80
CA LEU A 41 16.67 -29.21 -7.01
C LEU A 41 16.82 -28.52 -5.65
N LEU A 42 17.95 -28.70 -4.97
CA LEU A 42 18.25 -28.04 -3.70
C LEU A 42 18.36 -26.51 -3.85
N VAL A 43 19.02 -26.02 -4.90
CA VAL A 43 19.08 -24.59 -5.24
C VAL A 43 17.69 -24.05 -5.49
N TRP A 44 16.85 -24.77 -6.25
CA TRP A 44 15.45 -24.38 -6.49
C TRP A 44 14.66 -24.27 -5.18
N LEU A 45 14.75 -25.27 -4.30
CA LEU A 45 14.08 -25.27 -3.00
C LEU A 45 14.50 -24.05 -2.15
N LEU A 46 15.78 -23.71 -2.16
CA LEU A 46 16.35 -22.61 -1.40
C LEU A 46 15.90 -21.24 -1.95
N VAL A 47 15.89 -21.07 -3.27
CA VAL A 47 15.40 -19.86 -3.94
C VAL A 47 13.89 -19.67 -3.71
N THR A 48 13.10 -20.74 -3.86
CA THR A 48 11.65 -20.72 -3.59
C THR A 48 11.36 -20.46 -2.11
N GLY A 49 12.10 -21.08 -1.20
CA GLY A 49 11.99 -20.82 0.24
C GLY A 49 12.33 -19.38 0.60
N ALA A 50 13.41 -18.83 0.03
CA ALA A 50 13.81 -17.43 0.21
C ALA A 50 12.77 -16.46 -0.36
N PHE A 51 12.13 -16.78 -1.49
CA PHE A 51 11.02 -16.01 -2.06
C PHE A 51 9.84 -15.94 -1.09
N PHE A 52 9.34 -17.09 -0.64
CA PHE A 52 8.19 -17.15 0.27
C PHE A 52 8.48 -16.51 1.62
N TYR A 53 9.69 -16.68 2.16
CA TYR A 53 10.11 -16.00 3.39
C TYR A 53 10.17 -14.48 3.21
N THR A 54 10.76 -14.00 2.11
CA THR A 54 10.84 -12.57 1.81
C THR A 54 9.45 -11.98 1.64
N LEU A 55 8.56 -12.69 0.95
CA LEU A 55 7.16 -12.31 0.80
C LEU A 55 6.43 -12.24 2.15
N TYR A 56 6.52 -13.30 2.97
CA TYR A 56 5.98 -13.32 4.33
C TYR A 56 6.49 -12.15 5.17
N PHE A 57 7.80 -11.88 5.10
CA PHE A 57 8.42 -10.78 5.81
C PHE A 57 7.86 -9.43 5.35
N LEU A 58 7.83 -9.18 4.04
CA LEU A 58 7.27 -7.97 3.43
C LEU A 58 5.80 -7.76 3.84
N LEU A 59 4.98 -8.81 3.79
CA LEU A 59 3.57 -8.77 4.19
C LEU A 59 3.38 -8.53 5.69
N SER A 60 4.28 -9.01 6.53
CA SER A 60 4.19 -8.80 7.99
C SER A 60 4.75 -7.45 8.45
N LEU A 61 5.53 -6.74 7.64
CA LEU A 61 6.06 -5.40 7.96
C LEU A 61 4.99 -4.37 8.38
N PRO A 62 3.87 -4.17 7.65
CA PRO A 62 2.86 -3.18 8.05
C PRO A 62 2.22 -3.50 9.40
N PHE A 63 1.92 -4.77 9.69
CA PHE A 63 1.34 -5.18 10.97
C PHE A 63 2.30 -4.93 12.12
N ARG A 64 3.57 -5.35 11.98
CA ARG A 64 4.60 -5.11 13.00
C ARG A 64 4.80 -3.62 13.29
N ARG A 65 4.61 -2.75 12.29
CA ARG A 65 4.69 -1.28 12.49
C ARG A 65 3.45 -0.73 13.20
N ALA A 66 2.26 -1.17 12.81
CA ALA A 66 1.01 -0.72 13.43
C ALA A 66 0.92 -1.18 14.89
N GLU A 67 1.35 -2.41 15.18
CA GLU A 67 1.37 -2.98 16.53
C GLU A 67 2.33 -2.23 17.45
N ARG A 68 3.56 -1.97 16.99
CA ARG A 68 4.52 -1.12 17.74
C ARG A 68 4.01 0.28 17.99
N ALA A 69 3.31 0.88 17.01
CA ALA A 69 2.69 2.18 17.17
C ALA A 69 1.57 2.16 18.23
N ARG A 70 0.78 1.08 18.31
CA ARG A 70 -0.26 0.92 19.33
C ARG A 70 0.35 0.79 20.73
N LEU A 71 1.32 -0.11 20.89
CA LEU A 71 2.07 -0.27 22.14
C LEU A 71 2.67 1.07 22.59
N PHE A 72 3.24 1.84 21.67
CA PHE A 72 3.73 3.18 21.98
C PHE A 72 2.63 4.13 22.45
N LEU A 73 1.46 4.17 21.79
CA LEU A 73 0.35 5.02 22.22
C LEU A 73 -0.21 4.59 23.59
N ASP A 74 -0.19 3.30 23.91
CA ASP A 74 -0.64 2.80 25.20
C ASP A 74 0.30 3.24 26.32
N LEU A 75 1.62 3.20 26.08
CA LEU A 75 2.60 3.76 27.01
C LEU A 75 2.46 5.27 27.18
N VAL A 76 2.11 5.99 26.11
CA VAL A 76 1.86 7.44 26.19
C VAL A 76 0.59 7.74 26.97
N ASP A 77 -0.47 6.94 26.83
CA ASP A 77 -1.72 7.07 27.60
C ASP A 77 -1.48 6.80 29.09
N GLU A 78 -0.77 5.73 29.42
CA GLU A 78 -0.37 5.43 30.80
C GLU A 78 0.49 6.54 31.40
N GLY A 79 1.50 7.01 30.66
CA GLY A 79 2.34 8.13 31.07
C GLY A 79 1.58 9.45 31.24
N ALA A 80 0.55 9.67 30.41
CA ALA A 80 -0.29 10.87 30.48
C ALA A 80 -1.20 10.85 31.71
N ARG A 81 -1.77 9.68 32.04
CA ARG A 81 -2.56 9.49 33.28
C ARG A 81 -1.71 9.64 34.54
N ALA A 82 -0.44 9.22 34.47
CA ALA A 82 0.54 9.41 35.54
C ALA A 82 1.09 10.85 35.64
N GLY A 83 0.73 11.75 34.72
CA GLY A 83 1.18 13.15 34.70
C GLY A 83 2.63 13.38 34.24
N HIS A 84 3.36 12.33 33.87
CA HIS A 84 4.79 12.39 33.55
C HIS A 84 5.15 11.46 32.38
N VAL A 85 4.69 11.80 31.16
CA VAL A 85 4.86 10.98 29.95
C VAL A 85 6.33 10.69 29.65
N GLU A 86 7.18 11.71 29.66
CA GLU A 86 8.58 11.60 29.25
C GLU A 86 9.37 10.72 30.23
N ARG A 87 9.17 10.90 31.54
CA ARG A 87 9.81 10.09 32.58
C ARG A 87 9.33 8.64 32.56
N PHE A 88 8.05 8.42 32.26
CA PHE A 88 7.48 7.08 32.13
C PHE A 88 8.10 6.33 30.93
N LEU A 89 8.18 6.98 29.76
CA LEU A 89 8.79 6.39 28.56
C LEU A 89 10.27 6.04 28.76
N VAL A 90 11.03 6.89 29.46
CA VAL A 90 12.43 6.61 29.81
C VAL A 90 12.52 5.40 30.75
N ARG A 91 11.70 5.33 31.80
CA ARG A 91 11.68 4.20 32.74
C ARG A 91 11.35 2.88 32.05
N VAL A 92 10.34 2.88 31.18
CA VAL A 92 9.95 1.70 30.40
C VAL A 92 11.06 1.27 29.45
N SER A 93 11.81 2.22 28.87
CA SER A 93 12.96 1.89 28.01
C SER A 93 14.11 1.22 28.77
N GLN A 94 14.31 1.59 30.05
CA GLN A 94 15.35 1.04 30.92
C GLN A 94 15.01 -0.37 31.43
N ALA A 95 13.72 -0.72 31.46
CA ALA A 95 13.27 -2.08 31.77
C ALA A 95 13.60 -3.13 30.67
N GLN A 96 14.30 -2.73 29.59
CA GLN A 96 14.84 -3.58 28.52
C GLN A 96 13.86 -4.58 27.88
N GLU A 97 12.60 -4.22 27.72
CA GLU A 97 11.72 -5.02 26.87
C GLU A 97 12.12 -4.93 25.38
N THR A 98 12.60 -6.04 24.82
CA THR A 98 12.94 -6.18 23.38
C THR A 98 11.76 -5.97 22.43
N SER A 99 10.53 -5.88 22.94
CA SER A 99 9.27 -5.74 22.20
C SER A 99 9.15 -4.39 21.47
N LEU A 100 9.70 -3.31 22.04
CA LEU A 100 9.52 -1.93 21.56
C LEU A 100 10.51 -1.52 20.45
N GLY A 101 11.62 -2.25 20.31
CA GLY A 101 12.58 -2.15 19.22
C GLY A 101 13.50 -0.92 19.25
N VAL A 102 14.54 -0.94 18.40
CA VAL A 102 15.66 0.03 18.40
C VAL A 102 15.24 1.51 18.35
N ARG A 103 14.16 1.84 17.61
CA ARG A 103 13.71 3.23 17.47
C ARG A 103 13.11 3.80 18.75
N PHE A 104 12.52 2.96 19.59
CA PHE A 104 11.99 3.38 20.88
C PHE A 104 13.13 3.77 21.83
N HIS A 105 14.20 2.97 21.88
CA HIS A 105 15.40 3.32 22.65
C HIS A 105 16.07 4.60 22.14
N LEU A 106 16.09 4.83 20.82
CA LEU A 106 16.56 6.11 20.27
C LEU A 106 15.68 7.28 20.75
N LEU A 107 14.35 7.13 20.76
CA LEU A 107 13.45 8.16 21.30
C LEU A 107 13.75 8.41 22.78
N ALA A 108 13.86 7.36 23.59
CA ALA A 108 14.16 7.47 25.01
C ALA A 108 15.49 8.19 25.26
N SER A 109 16.52 7.92 24.46
CA SER A 109 17.81 8.62 24.56
C SER A 109 17.72 10.13 24.28
N TRP A 110 16.75 10.56 23.47
CA TRP A 110 16.48 11.99 23.25
C TRP A 110 15.70 12.60 24.42
N LEU A 111 14.74 11.85 24.99
CA LEU A 111 13.99 12.27 26.17
C LEU A 111 14.90 12.39 27.42
N GLU A 112 15.87 11.49 27.58
CA GLU A 112 16.89 11.56 28.64
C GLU A 112 17.75 12.83 28.54
N LYS A 113 17.98 13.33 27.33
CA LYS A 113 18.69 14.61 27.08
C LYS A 113 17.82 15.83 27.38
N GLY A 114 16.59 15.65 27.85
CA GLY A 114 15.67 16.73 28.20
C GLY A 114 14.89 17.31 27.02
N LEU A 115 14.93 16.69 25.83
CA LEU A 115 14.07 17.11 24.72
C LEU A 115 12.60 16.81 25.03
N PRO A 116 11.67 17.73 24.74
CA PRO A 116 10.26 17.46 24.90
C PRO A 116 9.78 16.43 23.87
N LEU A 117 8.68 15.74 24.19
CA LEU A 117 8.20 14.61 23.41
C LEU A 117 7.92 14.95 21.93
N ASP A 118 7.40 16.13 21.65
CA ASP A 118 7.09 16.61 20.31
C ASP A 118 8.35 16.80 19.46
N GLU A 119 9.42 17.39 20.01
CA GLU A 119 10.70 17.54 19.31
C GLU A 119 11.42 16.19 19.15
N ALA A 120 11.37 15.34 20.17
CA ALA A 120 11.98 14.02 20.13
C ALA A 120 11.34 13.13 19.05
N LEU A 121 10.01 13.21 18.87
CA LEU A 121 9.28 12.48 17.83
C LEU A 121 9.67 12.93 16.41
N VAL A 122 10.00 14.21 16.21
CA VAL A 122 10.50 14.72 14.93
C VAL A 122 11.89 14.16 14.60
N LYS A 123 12.76 13.99 15.61
CA LYS A 123 14.11 13.42 15.45
C LYS A 123 14.12 11.92 15.16
N VAL A 124 13.04 11.20 15.46
CA VAL A 124 12.90 9.76 15.20
C VAL A 124 11.81 9.50 14.14
N PRO A 125 12.03 9.88 12.87
CA PRO A 125 11.07 9.62 11.82
C PRO A 125 10.90 8.11 11.65
N ARG A 126 9.64 7.65 11.53
CA ARG A 126 9.21 6.24 11.39
C ARG A 126 8.96 5.46 12.68
N LEU A 127 8.99 6.07 13.87
CA LEU A 127 8.40 5.43 15.05
C LEU A 127 6.87 5.43 14.93
N LEU A 128 6.31 6.59 14.61
CA LEU A 128 4.89 6.79 14.33
C LEU A 128 4.68 7.33 12.90
N PRO A 129 3.50 7.10 12.29
CA PRO A 129 3.06 7.85 11.12
C PRO A 129 3.08 9.36 11.39
N PRO A 130 3.44 10.20 10.41
CA PRO A 130 3.56 11.66 10.60
C PRO A 130 2.26 12.29 11.12
N ASP A 131 1.13 11.73 10.72
CA ASP A 131 -0.20 12.19 11.07
C ASP A 131 -0.50 12.02 12.57
N LEU A 132 0.03 10.94 13.18
CA LEU A 132 -0.07 10.72 14.63
C LEU A 132 0.90 11.62 15.39
N VAL A 133 2.09 11.87 14.83
CA VAL A 133 3.07 12.81 15.41
C VAL A 133 2.49 14.22 15.47
N ALA A 134 1.84 14.68 14.40
CA ALA A 134 1.19 15.99 14.36
C ALA A 134 0.07 16.10 15.42
N LEU A 135 -0.76 15.07 15.57
CA LEU A 135 -1.84 15.07 16.55
C LEU A 135 -1.33 15.02 18.00
N LEU A 136 -0.29 14.22 18.27
CA LEU A 136 0.36 14.16 19.58
C LEU A 136 1.06 15.47 19.94
N ARG A 137 1.72 16.11 18.97
CA ARG A 137 2.30 17.45 19.14
C ARG A 137 1.25 18.46 19.56
N VAL A 138 0.15 18.52 18.83
CA VAL A 138 -0.96 19.42 19.17
C VAL A 138 -1.55 19.11 20.55
N GLY A 139 -1.81 17.83 20.86
CA GLY A 139 -2.30 17.45 22.19
C GLY A 139 -1.34 17.82 23.32
N ARG A 140 -0.02 17.82 23.06
CA ARG A 140 0.98 18.25 24.03
C ARG A 140 1.03 19.76 24.19
N GLU A 141 0.95 20.51 23.09
CA GLU A 141 0.93 21.99 23.06
C GLU A 141 -0.33 22.55 23.74
N THR A 142 -1.49 21.91 23.54
CA THR A 142 -2.77 22.33 24.14
C THR A 142 -3.03 21.73 25.53
N GLY A 143 -2.15 20.83 26.01
CA GLY A 143 -2.34 20.09 27.25
C GLY A 143 -3.45 19.03 27.20
N GLN A 144 -4.07 18.80 26.04
CA GLN A 144 -5.18 17.86 25.84
C GLN A 144 -4.71 16.52 25.24
N LEU A 145 -3.56 16.02 25.71
CA LEU A 145 -2.99 14.74 25.25
C LEU A 145 -3.97 13.56 25.43
N PRO A 146 -4.71 13.42 26.55
CA PRO A 146 -5.70 12.37 26.71
C PRO A 146 -6.86 12.43 25.70
N ALA A 147 -7.20 13.62 25.21
CA ALA A 147 -8.31 13.80 24.26
C ALA A 147 -7.94 13.38 22.83
N VAL A 148 -6.66 13.47 22.45
CA VAL A 148 -6.19 13.08 21.11
C VAL A 148 -5.80 11.59 21.01
N LEU A 149 -5.46 10.95 22.12
CA LEU A 149 -5.04 9.54 22.15
C LEU A 149 -6.08 8.53 21.61
N PRO A 150 -7.39 8.63 21.94
CA PRO A 150 -8.42 7.77 21.36
C PRO A 150 -8.46 7.86 19.82
N ALA A 151 -8.34 9.06 19.26
CA ALA A 151 -8.33 9.27 17.82
C ALA A 151 -7.07 8.69 17.15
N CYS A 152 -5.91 8.77 17.82
CA CYS A 152 -4.69 8.10 17.36
C CYS A 152 -4.87 6.56 17.33
N ARG A 153 -5.53 5.99 18.33
CA ARG A 153 -5.80 4.54 18.41
C ARG A 153 -6.76 4.07 17.32
N GLU A 154 -7.84 4.81 17.07
CA GLU A 154 -8.82 4.50 16.03
C GLU A 154 -8.16 4.49 14.65
N ARG A 155 -7.28 5.46 14.36
CA ARG A 155 -6.49 5.50 13.11
C ARG A 155 -5.60 4.26 12.92
N LEU A 156 -4.96 3.78 13.99
CA LEU A 156 -4.16 2.55 13.93
C LEU A 156 -5.02 1.28 13.82
N ARG A 157 -6.29 1.33 14.25
CA ARG A 157 -7.26 0.22 14.13
C ARG A 157 -7.68 0.03 12.67
N ASP A 158 -8.07 1.11 12.00
CA ASP A 158 -8.57 1.11 10.62
C ASP A 158 -7.48 0.78 9.59
N ALA A 159 -6.23 1.18 9.87
CA ALA A 159 -5.09 0.81 9.02
C ALA A 159 -4.88 -0.71 8.93
N GLY A 160 -5.27 -1.47 9.96
CA GLY A 160 -5.10 -2.93 9.99
C GLY A 160 -6.15 -3.71 9.21
N SER A 161 -7.39 -3.23 9.13
CA SER A 161 -8.49 -3.92 8.42
C SER A 161 -8.37 -3.76 6.91
N ALA A 162 -8.08 -2.53 6.43
CA ALA A 162 -7.88 -2.26 5.01
C ALA A 162 -6.69 -3.03 4.42
N VAL A 163 -5.60 -3.17 5.19
CA VAL A 163 -4.40 -3.91 4.78
C VAL A 163 -4.67 -5.41 4.64
N ARG A 164 -5.48 -6.02 5.53
CA ARG A 164 -5.82 -7.45 5.45
C ARG A 164 -6.59 -7.82 4.18
N VAL A 165 -7.54 -6.99 3.75
CA VAL A 165 -8.34 -7.23 2.54
C VAL A 165 -7.49 -7.10 1.27
N ALA A 166 -6.64 -6.07 1.20
CA ALA A 166 -5.72 -5.87 0.07
C ALA A 166 -4.64 -6.97 0.00
N GLN A 167 -4.18 -7.47 1.15
CA GLN A 167 -3.20 -8.54 1.22
C GLN A 167 -3.74 -9.89 0.75
N GLY A 168 -5.00 -10.24 1.06
CA GLY A 168 -5.58 -11.51 0.61
C GLY A 168 -5.57 -11.64 -0.92
N ARG A 169 -5.92 -10.55 -1.62
CA ARG A 169 -5.94 -10.51 -3.09
C ARG A 169 -4.53 -10.53 -3.70
N MET A 170 -3.57 -9.85 -3.08
CA MET A 170 -2.15 -9.91 -3.47
C MET A 170 -1.55 -11.30 -3.25
N LEU A 171 -1.91 -11.98 -2.15
CA LEU A 171 -1.42 -13.32 -1.83
C LEU A 171 -1.90 -14.36 -2.86
N MET A 172 -3.18 -14.26 -3.27
CA MET A 172 -3.74 -15.16 -4.29
C MET A 172 -3.04 -15.00 -5.64
N LEU A 173 -2.78 -13.75 -6.08
CA LEU A 173 -2.07 -13.48 -7.34
C LEU A 173 -0.59 -13.90 -7.29
N LEU A 174 0.09 -13.63 -6.18
CA LEU A 174 1.53 -13.85 -6.06
C LEU A 174 1.90 -15.30 -5.70
N CYS A 175 1.13 -15.96 -4.84
CA CYS A 175 1.37 -17.36 -4.43
C CYS A 175 0.57 -18.37 -5.26
N GLY A 176 -0.52 -17.96 -5.93
CA GLY A 176 -1.32 -18.85 -6.76
C GLY A 176 -0.93 -18.78 -8.22
N VAL A 177 -1.21 -17.64 -8.86
CA VAL A 177 -1.16 -17.53 -10.33
C VAL A 177 0.27 -17.56 -10.88
N LEU A 178 1.19 -16.79 -10.30
CA LEU A 178 2.57 -16.73 -10.79
C LEU A 178 3.35 -18.06 -10.72
N PRO A 179 3.36 -18.80 -9.59
CA PRO A 179 4.06 -20.09 -9.55
C PRO A 179 3.36 -21.15 -10.41
N LEU A 180 2.02 -21.15 -10.47
CA LEU A 180 1.29 -22.07 -11.35
C LEU A 180 1.64 -21.82 -12.82
N GLN A 181 1.75 -20.57 -13.23
CA GLN A 181 2.13 -20.22 -14.59
C GLN A 181 3.57 -20.63 -14.91
N LEU A 182 4.52 -20.36 -14.02
CA LEU A 182 5.90 -20.85 -14.16
C LEU A 182 5.95 -22.38 -14.26
N LEU A 183 5.18 -23.09 -13.43
CA LEU A 183 5.10 -24.55 -13.42
C LEU A 183 4.55 -25.09 -14.75
N VAL A 184 3.43 -24.57 -15.23
CA VAL A 184 2.79 -25.04 -16.49
C VAL A 184 3.73 -24.87 -17.68
N PHE A 185 4.37 -23.71 -17.83
CA PHE A 185 5.31 -23.47 -18.93
C PHE A 185 6.57 -24.34 -18.81
N THR A 186 7.06 -24.58 -17.59
CA THR A 186 8.20 -25.47 -17.34
C THR A 186 7.86 -26.92 -17.68
N LEU A 187 6.65 -27.37 -17.32
CA LEU A 187 6.18 -28.72 -17.64
C LEU A 187 6.01 -28.92 -19.14
N LEU A 188 5.47 -27.92 -19.86
CA LEU A 188 5.39 -27.95 -21.32
C LEU A 188 6.78 -28.12 -21.96
N ARG A 189 7.78 -27.38 -21.48
CA ARG A 189 9.16 -27.49 -21.98
C ARG A 189 9.78 -28.86 -21.73
N ILE A 190 9.62 -29.41 -20.52
CA ILE A 190 10.31 -30.64 -20.11
C ILE A 190 9.61 -31.90 -20.61
N VAL A 191 8.27 -31.90 -20.68
CA VAL A 191 7.49 -33.11 -20.97
C VAL A 191 6.96 -33.11 -22.40
N VAL A 192 6.33 -32.00 -22.81
CA VAL A 192 5.59 -31.95 -24.08
C VAL A 192 6.56 -31.78 -25.25
N TRP A 193 7.55 -30.90 -25.11
CA TRP A 193 8.50 -30.61 -26.18
C TRP A 193 9.34 -31.82 -26.66
N PRO A 194 9.99 -32.62 -25.79
CA PRO A 194 10.76 -33.77 -26.26
C PRO A 194 9.87 -34.80 -26.97
N LYS A 195 8.62 -34.96 -26.53
CA LYS A 195 7.67 -35.89 -27.15
C LYS A 195 7.28 -35.49 -28.58
N PHE A 196 7.12 -34.21 -28.85
CA PHE A 196 6.90 -33.76 -30.23
C PHE A 196 8.12 -34.00 -31.13
N ARG A 197 9.33 -33.88 -30.58
CA ARG A 197 10.56 -34.19 -31.31
C ARG A 197 10.67 -35.67 -31.65
N GLU A 198 10.32 -36.55 -30.72
CA GLU A 198 10.26 -38.00 -30.96
C GLU A 198 9.24 -38.34 -32.07
N ILE A 199 8.03 -37.80 -31.99
CA ILE A 199 6.98 -38.04 -33.01
C ILE A 199 7.41 -37.51 -34.39
N GLY A 200 8.02 -36.32 -34.45
CA GLY A 200 8.50 -35.74 -35.72
C GLY A 200 9.61 -36.58 -36.36
N LEU A 201 10.52 -37.12 -35.55
CA LEU A 201 11.56 -38.04 -35.99
C LEU A 201 10.97 -39.35 -36.55
N ASP A 202 10.00 -39.94 -35.84
CA ASP A 202 9.36 -41.20 -36.22
C ASP A 202 8.55 -41.08 -37.53
N MET A 203 8.03 -39.88 -37.82
CA MET A 203 7.31 -39.55 -39.05
C MET A 203 8.23 -39.14 -40.22
N GLY A 204 9.55 -39.06 -40.01
CA GLY A 204 10.49 -38.62 -41.04
C GLY A 204 10.35 -37.15 -41.44
N ALA A 205 9.70 -36.33 -40.60
CA ALA A 205 9.46 -34.92 -40.87
C ALA A 205 10.73 -34.08 -40.65
N ASP A 206 10.87 -33.00 -41.43
CA ASP A 206 11.94 -32.02 -41.19
C ASP A 206 11.69 -31.26 -39.89
N LEU A 207 12.61 -31.41 -38.94
CA LEU A 207 12.53 -30.84 -37.59
C LEU A 207 12.95 -29.37 -37.55
N SER A 208 13.37 -28.79 -38.66
CA SER A 208 13.80 -27.39 -38.74
C SER A 208 12.73 -26.41 -38.22
N VAL A 209 11.46 -26.63 -38.57
CA VAL A 209 10.31 -25.87 -38.04
C VAL A 209 10.09 -26.14 -36.56
N LEU A 210 10.35 -27.39 -36.12
CA LEU A 210 10.26 -27.80 -34.72
C LEU A 210 11.25 -27.06 -33.83
N GLU A 211 12.50 -27.05 -34.26
CA GLU A 211 13.63 -26.46 -33.55
C GLU A 211 13.52 -24.94 -33.48
N LEU A 212 13.07 -24.28 -34.57
CA LEU A 212 12.79 -22.83 -34.55
C LEU A 212 11.69 -22.46 -33.56
N ALA A 213 10.61 -23.23 -33.50
CA ALA A 213 9.54 -23.00 -32.52
C ALA A 213 10.00 -23.28 -31.08
N MET A 214 10.85 -24.28 -30.86
CA MET A 214 11.47 -24.54 -29.57
C MET A 214 12.29 -23.34 -29.10
N GLU A 215 13.13 -22.79 -29.98
CA GLU A 215 13.96 -21.63 -29.69
C GLU A 215 13.12 -20.40 -29.33
N GLN A 216 12.08 -20.11 -30.11
CA GLN A 216 11.15 -19.01 -29.81
C GLN A 216 10.41 -19.22 -28.49
N PHE A 217 10.02 -20.45 -28.17
CA PHE A 217 9.35 -20.78 -26.91
C PHE A 217 10.22 -20.53 -25.68
N VAL A 218 11.56 -20.70 -25.79
CA VAL A 218 12.50 -20.37 -24.71
C VAL A 218 12.43 -18.88 -24.36
N TRP A 219 12.24 -18.01 -25.35
CA TRP A 219 12.14 -16.57 -25.15
C TRP A 219 10.74 -16.11 -24.71
N LEU A 220 9.69 -16.85 -25.08
CA LEU A 220 8.32 -16.60 -24.60
C LEU A 220 8.22 -16.79 -23.07
N TRP A 221 8.91 -17.77 -22.50
CA TRP A 221 8.86 -18.06 -21.06
C TRP A 221 9.27 -16.88 -20.15
N PRO A 222 10.45 -16.25 -20.27
CA PRO A 222 10.80 -15.07 -19.50
C PRO A 222 9.99 -13.84 -19.92
N ALA A 223 9.59 -13.71 -21.19
CA ALA A 223 8.76 -12.59 -21.65
C ALA A 223 7.38 -12.57 -20.97
N VAL A 224 6.73 -13.73 -20.83
CA VAL A 224 5.47 -13.90 -20.09
C VAL A 224 5.66 -13.57 -18.61
N PHE A 225 6.74 -14.04 -17.99
CA PHE A 225 7.04 -13.69 -16.60
C PHE A 225 7.27 -12.18 -16.42
N VAL A 226 7.93 -11.51 -17.37
CA VAL A 226 8.10 -10.05 -17.33
C VAL A 226 6.76 -9.35 -17.52
N LEU A 227 5.93 -9.79 -18.48
CA LEU A 227 4.64 -9.19 -18.79
C LEU A 227 3.64 -9.30 -17.63
N PHE A 228 3.58 -10.45 -16.95
CA PHE A 228 2.57 -10.73 -15.93
C PHE A 228 3.12 -10.66 -14.49
N GLY A 229 4.36 -11.10 -14.27
CA GLY A 229 5.01 -11.11 -12.95
C GLY A 229 5.47 -9.74 -12.48
N VAL A 230 6.11 -8.95 -13.36
CA VAL A 230 6.63 -7.64 -12.97
C VAL A 230 5.52 -6.68 -12.53
N PRO A 231 4.35 -6.56 -13.22
CA PRO A 231 3.26 -5.71 -12.75
C PRO A 231 2.68 -6.15 -11.39
N VAL A 232 2.57 -7.46 -11.13
CA VAL A 232 2.09 -7.98 -9.84
C VAL A 232 3.09 -7.65 -8.73
N LEU A 233 4.40 -7.81 -8.99
CA LEU A 233 5.46 -7.46 -8.05
C LEU A 233 5.54 -5.94 -7.81
N LEU A 234 5.43 -5.13 -8.86
CA LEU A 234 5.40 -3.66 -8.76
C LEU A 234 4.14 -3.16 -8.06
N GLY A 235 2.98 -3.77 -8.33
CA GLY A 235 1.74 -3.53 -7.62
C GLY A 235 1.89 -3.83 -6.14
N GLY A 236 2.39 -5.02 -5.80
CA GLY A 236 2.70 -5.42 -4.42
C GLY A 236 3.65 -4.46 -3.73
N TRP A 237 4.70 -4.05 -4.44
CA TRP A 237 5.66 -3.08 -3.96
C TRP A 237 5.03 -1.72 -3.67
N SER A 238 4.20 -1.21 -4.58
CA SER A 238 3.54 0.09 -4.44
C SER A 238 2.57 0.12 -3.25
N HIS A 239 1.87 -0.99 -2.99
CA HIS A 239 0.96 -1.14 -1.88
C HIS A 239 1.69 -1.30 -0.53
N LEU A 240 2.79 -2.06 -0.47
CA LEU A 240 3.53 -2.27 0.78
C LEU A 240 4.46 -1.13 1.16
N ALA A 241 5.12 -0.49 0.19
CA ALA A 241 6.15 0.50 0.47
C ALA A 241 5.59 1.95 0.55
N GLY A 242 4.34 2.17 0.15
CA GLY A 242 3.67 3.47 0.18
C GLY A 242 4.35 4.52 -0.74
N PRO A 243 4.10 5.83 -0.56
CA PRO A 243 4.75 6.88 -1.34
C PRO A 243 6.29 6.85 -1.25
N ARG A 244 6.83 6.18 -0.24
CA ARG A 244 8.27 6.04 -0.01
C ARG A 244 8.90 4.87 -0.77
N ALA A 245 8.12 4.08 -1.53
CA ALA A 245 8.60 3.06 -2.47
C ALA A 245 9.68 3.60 -3.42
N TRP A 246 9.54 4.86 -3.84
CA TRP A 246 10.46 5.52 -4.75
C TRP A 246 11.87 5.73 -4.16
N THR A 247 11.98 5.85 -2.84
CA THR A 247 13.29 5.96 -2.15
C THR A 247 14.14 4.69 -2.24
N TRP A 248 13.55 3.59 -2.74
CA TRP A 248 14.23 2.32 -2.95
C TRP A 248 14.66 2.10 -4.40
N ALA A 249 14.21 2.94 -5.34
CA ALA A 249 14.66 2.89 -6.73
C ALA A 249 16.20 2.91 -6.87
N PRO A 250 16.97 3.69 -6.08
CA PRO A 250 18.44 3.67 -6.12
C PRO A 250 19.06 2.40 -5.53
N VAL A 251 18.31 1.62 -4.76
CA VAL A 251 18.81 0.35 -4.19
C VAL A 251 18.62 -0.79 -5.19
N VAL A 252 17.51 -0.78 -5.93
CA VAL A 252 17.18 -1.83 -6.90
C VAL A 252 17.95 -1.62 -8.20
N LEU A 253 17.99 -0.40 -8.73
CA LEU A 253 18.84 -0.03 -9.87
C LEU A 253 19.77 1.12 -9.47
N PRO A 254 21.01 0.84 -9.00
CA PRO A 254 21.89 1.88 -8.46
C PRO A 254 22.29 2.96 -9.47
N ARG A 255 22.53 2.62 -10.74
CA ARG A 255 22.90 3.62 -11.77
C ARG A 255 21.68 4.41 -12.28
N VAL A 256 20.65 3.70 -12.74
CA VAL A 256 19.46 4.30 -13.34
C VAL A 256 18.55 4.92 -12.29
N GLY A 257 18.34 4.25 -11.15
CA GLY A 257 17.50 4.72 -10.06
C GLY A 257 18.08 5.95 -9.36
N ASN A 258 19.40 6.04 -9.17
CA ASN A 258 20.01 7.26 -8.62
C ASN A 258 19.94 8.42 -9.62
N TRP A 259 20.14 8.16 -10.91
CA TRP A 259 19.95 9.18 -11.95
C TRP A 259 18.49 9.67 -12.02
N LEU A 260 17.50 8.76 -12.08
CA LEU A 260 16.07 9.10 -12.10
C LEU A 260 15.65 9.90 -10.87
N VAL A 261 16.04 9.44 -9.68
CA VAL A 261 15.66 10.10 -8.42
C VAL A 261 16.32 11.47 -8.31
N THR A 262 17.58 11.64 -8.73
CA THR A 262 18.34 12.87 -8.47
C THR A 262 18.21 13.90 -9.59
N LYS A 263 18.03 13.48 -10.86
CA LYS A 263 17.93 14.38 -12.02
C LYS A 263 16.50 14.67 -12.45
N CYS A 264 15.55 13.75 -12.25
CA CYS A 264 14.17 13.90 -12.73
C CYS A 264 13.18 14.23 -11.61
N VAL A 265 13.13 15.51 -11.22
CA VAL A 265 12.23 16.02 -10.15
C VAL A 265 10.74 15.78 -10.47
N TRP A 266 10.36 15.81 -11.75
CA TRP A 266 8.99 15.52 -12.20
C TRP A 266 8.55 14.09 -11.87
N ILE A 267 9.47 13.12 -11.87
CA ILE A 267 9.17 11.73 -11.55
C ILE A 267 8.92 11.53 -10.05
N GLN A 268 9.53 12.35 -9.19
CA GLN A 268 9.19 12.35 -7.76
C GLN A 268 7.79 12.91 -7.49
N ARG A 269 7.31 13.84 -8.32
CA ARG A 269 5.97 14.45 -8.19
C ARG A 269 4.85 13.62 -8.82
N LEU A 270 5.19 12.73 -9.76
CA LEU A 270 4.24 11.87 -10.47
C LEU A 270 3.37 11.02 -9.53
N PRO A 271 3.90 10.31 -8.51
CA PRO A 271 3.09 9.51 -7.59
C PRO A 271 2.10 10.34 -6.76
N GLU A 272 2.50 11.54 -6.33
CA GLU A 272 1.67 12.44 -5.53
C GLU A 272 0.57 13.08 -6.36
N TRP A 273 0.88 13.45 -7.60
CA TRP A 273 -0.09 13.92 -8.58
C TRP A 273 -1.06 12.81 -9.01
N LEU A 274 -0.56 11.60 -9.24
CA LEU A 274 -1.39 10.43 -9.56
C LEU A 274 -2.30 10.07 -8.39
N ALA A 275 -1.83 10.26 -7.15
CA ALA A 275 -2.66 10.08 -5.96
C ALA A 275 -3.83 11.06 -5.89
N LEU A 276 -3.72 12.24 -6.48
CA LEU A 276 -4.83 13.19 -6.58
C LEU A 276 -5.79 12.88 -7.74
N ARG A 277 -5.33 12.19 -8.79
CA ARG A 277 -6.17 11.77 -9.93
C ARG A 277 -6.92 10.46 -9.70
N LEU A 278 -6.32 9.52 -8.98
CA LEU A 278 -6.95 8.24 -8.69
C LEU A 278 -8.11 8.43 -7.69
N PRO A 279 -9.35 8.04 -8.03
CA PRO A 279 -10.53 8.40 -7.24
C PRO A 279 -10.47 7.87 -5.80
N TRP A 280 -10.02 6.62 -5.61
CA TRP A 280 -9.88 6.05 -4.26
C TRP A 280 -8.81 6.74 -3.41
N LYS A 281 -7.69 7.17 -4.02
CA LYS A 281 -6.63 7.91 -3.29
C LYS A 281 -7.07 9.34 -2.98
N ARG A 282 -7.75 10.02 -3.90
CA ARG A 282 -8.35 11.34 -3.67
C ARG A 282 -9.32 11.32 -2.50
N HIS A 283 -10.25 10.36 -2.47
CA HIS A 283 -11.21 10.23 -1.38
C HIS A 283 -10.55 9.88 -0.03
N ARG A 284 -9.52 9.02 -0.02
CA ARG A 284 -8.72 8.76 1.20
C ARG A 284 -8.03 10.01 1.72
N LEU A 285 -7.40 10.80 0.86
CA LEU A 285 -6.74 12.06 1.24
C LEU A 285 -7.75 13.08 1.80
N GLN A 286 -8.92 13.22 1.17
CA GLN A 286 -10.00 14.09 1.64
C GLN A 286 -10.55 13.63 3.00
N ARG A 287 -10.76 12.32 3.18
CA ARG A 287 -11.20 11.71 4.43
C ARG A 287 -10.19 11.98 5.56
N ASP A 288 -8.92 11.75 5.30
CA ASP A 288 -7.86 11.91 6.29
C ASP A 288 -7.69 13.38 6.69
N PHE A 289 -7.71 14.29 5.71
CA PHE A 289 -7.72 15.73 5.94
C PHE A 289 -8.93 16.19 6.77
N ALA A 290 -10.15 15.83 6.33
CA ALA A 290 -11.39 16.25 6.99
C ALA A 290 -11.49 15.76 8.43
N ARG A 291 -11.03 14.52 8.70
CA ARG A 291 -11.02 13.94 10.03
C ARG A 291 -10.08 14.68 10.98
N VAL A 292 -8.85 15.00 10.53
CA VAL A 292 -7.93 15.81 11.36
C VAL A 292 -8.44 17.22 11.52
N LEU A 293 -8.91 17.85 10.45
CA LEU A 293 -9.44 19.21 10.50
C LEU A 293 -10.59 19.32 11.51
N ALA A 294 -11.58 18.43 11.45
CA ALA A 294 -12.70 18.41 12.38
C ALA A 294 -12.22 18.27 13.84
N GLN A 295 -11.21 17.41 14.08
CA GLN A 295 -10.63 17.26 15.41
C GLN A 295 -9.94 18.53 15.90
N LEU A 296 -9.16 19.19 15.05
CA LEU A 296 -8.43 20.40 15.41
C LEU A 296 -9.39 21.58 15.67
N LEU A 297 -10.52 21.64 14.94
CA LEU A 297 -11.57 22.62 15.18
C LEU A 297 -12.32 22.37 16.50
N ASP A 298 -12.57 21.11 16.85
CA ASP A 298 -13.15 20.73 18.15
C ASP A 298 -12.21 21.10 19.32
N LEU A 299 -10.89 21.02 19.10
CA LEU A 299 -9.85 21.51 20.03
C LEU A 299 -9.71 23.04 20.04
N ARG A 300 -10.55 23.78 19.30
CA ARG A 300 -10.58 25.25 19.21
C ARG A 300 -9.28 25.88 18.71
N LEU A 301 -8.54 25.16 17.87
CA LEU A 301 -7.35 25.73 17.24
C LEU A 301 -7.73 26.80 16.22
N PRO A 302 -6.87 27.83 16.01
CA PRO A 302 -7.06 28.80 14.94
C PRO A 302 -7.20 28.11 13.58
N GLU A 303 -8.18 28.53 12.79
CA GLU A 303 -8.55 27.87 11.52
C GLU A 303 -7.35 27.73 10.55
N GLU A 304 -6.50 28.75 10.46
CA GLU A 304 -5.27 28.72 9.64
C GLU A 304 -4.34 27.56 10.06
N ARG A 305 -4.08 27.44 11.37
CA ARG A 305 -3.19 26.43 11.94
C ARG A 305 -3.82 25.04 11.83
N ALA A 306 -5.13 24.94 12.02
CA ALA A 306 -5.88 23.71 11.85
C ALA A 306 -5.78 23.17 10.41
N VAL A 307 -5.92 24.04 9.40
CA VAL A 307 -5.80 23.65 7.98
C VAL A 307 -4.38 23.22 7.63
N ARG A 308 -3.35 23.96 8.05
CA ARG A 308 -1.95 23.60 7.76
C ARG A 308 -1.58 22.26 8.39
N LEU A 309 -1.90 22.06 9.66
CA LEU A 309 -1.56 20.82 10.38
C LEU A 309 -2.36 19.62 9.86
N ALA A 310 -3.65 19.81 9.52
CA ALA A 310 -4.45 18.78 8.86
C ALA A 310 -3.87 18.38 7.50
N ALA A 311 -3.34 19.33 6.73
CA ALA A 311 -2.71 19.04 5.45
C ALA A 311 -1.34 18.36 5.58
N GLU A 312 -0.53 18.74 6.57
CA GLU A 312 0.73 18.06 6.91
C GLU A 312 0.50 16.56 7.17
N SER A 313 -0.61 16.25 7.84
CA SER A 313 -1.08 14.89 8.15
C SER A 313 -1.57 14.08 6.94
N THR A 314 -1.58 14.62 5.73
CA THR A 314 -1.90 13.85 4.51
C THR A 314 -0.65 13.33 3.80
N ALA A 315 0.54 13.80 4.19
CA ALA A 315 1.83 13.48 3.60
C ALA A 315 1.89 13.59 2.05
N ASN A 316 1.07 14.47 1.46
CA ASN A 316 1.02 14.76 0.02
C ASN A 316 1.41 16.22 -0.22
N GLN A 317 2.55 16.49 -0.87
CA GLN A 317 3.07 17.86 -1.00
C GLN A 317 2.17 18.73 -1.88
N CYS A 318 1.56 18.16 -2.93
CA CYS A 318 0.64 18.91 -3.78
C CYS A 318 -0.61 19.32 -3.00
N PHE A 319 -1.12 18.43 -2.13
CA PHE A 319 -2.22 18.75 -1.23
C PHE A 319 -1.84 19.79 -0.16
N GLN A 320 -0.63 19.67 0.42
CA GLN A 320 -0.09 20.65 1.37
C GLN A 320 0.07 22.04 0.73
N GLN A 321 0.55 22.12 -0.51
CA GLN A 321 0.66 23.39 -1.25
C GLN A 321 -0.71 24.03 -1.50
N ARG A 322 -1.73 23.23 -1.84
CA ARG A 322 -3.11 23.72 -1.96
C ARG A 322 -3.64 24.23 -0.63
N ALA A 323 -3.42 23.48 0.46
CA ALA A 323 -3.83 23.89 1.80
C ALA A 323 -3.08 25.13 2.31
N ALA A 324 -1.82 25.34 1.92
CA ALA A 324 -1.09 26.56 2.23
C ALA A 324 -1.77 27.79 1.63
N ARG A 325 -2.26 27.71 0.38
CA ARG A 325 -3.06 28.78 -0.23
C ARG A 325 -4.37 29.05 0.50
N VAL A 326 -4.99 28.00 1.06
CA VAL A 326 -6.18 28.15 1.92
C VAL A 326 -5.82 28.88 3.20
N ALA A 327 -4.74 28.47 3.89
CA ALA A 327 -4.26 29.13 5.09
C ALA A 327 -3.95 30.63 4.84
N ASP A 328 -3.31 30.94 3.72
CA ASP A 328 -3.02 32.32 3.32
C ASP A 328 -4.30 33.11 2.98
N ALA A 329 -5.38 32.45 2.54
CA ALA A 329 -6.68 33.09 2.35
C ALA A 329 -7.35 33.37 3.70
N LEU A 330 -7.28 32.42 4.65
CA LEU A 330 -7.79 32.60 6.01
C LEU A 330 -7.10 33.75 6.74
N SER A 331 -5.78 33.90 6.59
CA SER A 331 -5.04 35.02 7.17
C SER A 331 -5.45 36.38 6.59
N ARG A 332 -6.03 36.39 5.37
CA ARG A 332 -6.64 37.58 4.74
C ARG A 332 -8.09 37.82 5.15
N GLY A 333 -8.63 37.03 6.09
CA GLY A 333 -9.98 37.21 6.63
C GLY A 333 -11.10 36.54 5.83
N THR A 334 -10.80 35.66 4.87
CA THR A 334 -11.84 34.85 4.21
C THR A 334 -12.39 33.81 5.17
N LYS A 335 -13.69 33.52 5.11
CA LYS A 335 -14.31 32.49 5.96
C LYS A 335 -13.81 31.09 5.60
N LEU A 336 -13.69 30.19 6.59
CA LEU A 336 -13.25 28.80 6.41
C LEU A 336 -13.93 28.04 5.25
N PRO A 337 -15.27 28.07 5.12
CA PRO A 337 -15.94 27.32 4.05
C PRO A 337 -15.56 27.83 2.65
N ASP A 338 -15.37 29.14 2.50
CA ASP A 338 -15.05 29.77 1.22
C ASP A 338 -13.58 29.56 0.85
N ALA A 339 -12.68 29.66 1.82
CA ALA A 339 -11.26 29.39 1.63
C ALA A 339 -11.02 27.93 1.20
N LEU A 340 -11.77 26.98 1.76
CA LEU A 340 -11.65 25.55 1.45
C LEU A 340 -12.15 25.16 0.06
N ALA A 341 -12.88 26.04 -0.65
CA ALA A 341 -13.22 25.82 -2.05
C ALA A 341 -11.97 25.72 -2.95
N LEU A 342 -10.86 26.37 -2.57
CA LEU A 342 -9.58 26.27 -3.28
C LEU A 342 -8.91 24.88 -3.15
N LEU A 343 -9.37 24.08 -2.18
CA LEU A 343 -8.83 22.76 -1.87
C LEU A 343 -9.57 21.66 -2.64
N ASN A 344 -10.89 21.82 -2.85
CA ASN A 344 -11.70 20.87 -3.59
C ASN A 344 -12.81 21.55 -4.42
N ASP A 345 -12.82 21.28 -5.73
CA ASP A 345 -13.74 21.90 -6.69
C ASP A 345 -15.20 21.40 -6.55
N ASP A 346 -15.44 20.28 -5.88
CA ASP A 346 -16.77 19.64 -5.83
C ASP A 346 -17.80 20.37 -4.93
N GLY A 347 -17.43 21.43 -4.21
CA GLY A 347 -18.31 22.21 -3.32
C GLY A 347 -18.86 21.47 -2.08
N ALA A 348 -18.79 20.14 -2.04
CA ALA A 348 -19.36 19.31 -0.98
C ALA A 348 -18.75 19.59 0.40
N LEU A 349 -17.43 19.77 0.48
CA LEU A 349 -16.74 20.08 1.75
C LEU A 349 -17.19 21.46 2.31
N ARG A 350 -17.33 22.46 1.43
CA ARG A 350 -17.80 23.80 1.79
C ARG A 350 -19.20 23.75 2.39
N TRP A 351 -20.14 23.10 1.71
CA TRP A 351 -21.51 22.95 2.21
C TRP A 351 -21.56 22.20 3.55
N ARG A 352 -20.78 21.11 3.70
CA ARG A 352 -20.77 20.30 4.93
C ARG A 352 -20.18 21.06 6.12
N LEU A 353 -19.15 21.87 5.92
CA LEU A 353 -18.56 22.68 6.98
C LEU A 353 -19.43 23.88 7.36
N ASP A 354 -20.09 24.51 6.40
CA ASP A 354 -21.08 25.56 6.66
C ASP A 354 -22.26 24.99 7.47
N THR A 355 -22.74 23.81 7.11
CA THR A 355 -23.77 23.09 7.88
C THR A 355 -23.28 22.67 9.27
N ALA A 356 -22.04 22.18 9.40
CA ALA A 356 -21.46 21.83 10.70
C ALA A 356 -21.26 23.07 11.59
N ALA A 357 -20.76 24.18 11.04
CA ALA A 357 -20.59 25.44 11.76
C ALA A 357 -21.94 25.98 12.25
N ARG A 358 -23.01 25.86 11.46
CA ARG A 358 -24.37 26.17 11.89
C ARG A 358 -24.85 25.22 13.00
N ALA A 359 -24.66 23.91 12.85
CA ALA A 359 -25.09 22.92 13.84
C ALA A 359 -24.39 23.13 15.20
N VAL A 360 -23.08 23.41 15.19
CA VAL A 360 -22.30 23.73 16.41
C VAL A 360 -22.74 25.06 17.02
N ARG A 361 -23.11 26.05 16.21
CA ARG A 361 -23.59 27.37 16.67
C ARG A 361 -24.98 27.35 17.28
N TRP A 362 -25.85 26.44 16.83
CA TRP A 362 -27.29 26.43 17.19
C TRP A 362 -27.76 25.20 17.97
N GLY A 363 -26.93 24.18 18.18
CA GLY A 363 -27.27 23.02 19.02
C GLY A 363 -28.32 22.05 18.45
N GLU A 364 -28.84 22.31 17.23
CA GLU A 364 -29.89 21.51 16.60
C GLU A 364 -29.36 20.73 15.37
N ALA A 365 -29.77 19.47 15.25
CA ALA A 365 -29.38 18.55 14.18
C ALA A 365 -29.90 19.02 12.79
N PRO A 366 -29.16 18.76 11.69
CA PRO A 366 -29.53 19.27 10.38
C PRO A 366 -30.74 18.53 9.80
N ALA A 367 -31.71 19.29 9.29
CA ALA A 367 -32.75 18.79 8.40
C ALA A 367 -32.13 18.31 7.08
N GLU A 368 -32.46 17.08 6.67
CA GLU A 368 -32.18 16.61 5.32
C GLU A 368 -32.90 17.51 4.29
N PRO A 369 -32.30 17.78 3.12
CA PRO A 369 -32.98 18.53 2.08
C PRO A 369 -34.17 17.72 1.59
N GLY A 370 -35.37 18.29 1.79
CA GLY A 370 -36.64 17.65 1.48
C GLY A 370 -36.77 17.24 0.02
N ASP A 371 -37.16 15.99 -0.15
CA ASP A 371 -38.03 15.58 -1.26
C ASP A 371 -39.45 16.05 -0.92
N VAL A 372 -40.12 16.70 -1.87
CA VAL A 372 -41.41 17.37 -1.66
C VAL A 372 -42.53 16.34 -1.83
N THR A 373 -43.10 15.86 -0.72
CA THR A 373 -44.46 15.27 -0.71
C THR A 373 -45.14 15.53 0.64
N PRO A 374 -46.36 16.08 0.69
CA PRO A 374 -47.02 16.37 1.96
C PRO A 374 -47.81 15.16 2.50
N ALA A 375 -48.01 15.18 3.83
CA ALA A 375 -49.01 14.46 4.64
C ALA A 375 -48.64 13.08 5.22
N ARG A 376 -48.20 13.07 6.48
CA ARG A 376 -48.99 12.57 7.64
C ARG A 376 -48.31 12.97 8.95
N GLN A 377 -49.08 13.63 9.83
CA GLN A 377 -48.69 13.86 11.22
C GLN A 377 -48.75 12.52 11.98
N GLU A 378 -47.60 12.00 12.35
CA GLU A 378 -47.47 11.03 13.46
C GLU A 378 -46.86 11.74 14.69
N PRO A 379 -47.25 11.35 15.92
CA PRO A 379 -46.83 12.06 17.12
C PRO A 379 -45.36 11.81 17.44
N ARG A 380 -44.61 12.89 17.67
CA ARG A 380 -43.19 12.86 18.05
C ARG A 380 -43.00 12.06 19.35
N PRO A 381 -42.06 11.09 19.42
CA PRO A 381 -41.50 10.68 20.70
C PRO A 381 -40.67 11.84 21.25
N THR A 382 -40.91 12.21 22.50
CA THR A 382 -40.08 13.16 23.24
C THR A 382 -38.64 12.63 23.28
N PRO A 383 -37.63 13.37 22.80
CA PRO A 383 -36.26 12.93 22.93
C PRO A 383 -35.91 12.98 24.42
N GLY A 384 -35.65 11.81 24.99
CA GLY A 384 -35.04 11.66 26.30
C GLY A 384 -33.72 12.43 26.37
N ASN A 385 -33.41 12.91 27.56
CA ASN A 385 -32.36 13.85 27.92
C ASN A 385 -30.90 13.32 27.74
N ASP A 386 -30.69 12.34 26.86
CA ASP A 386 -29.42 11.62 26.72
C ASP A 386 -28.63 12.02 25.44
N ALA A 387 -29.21 12.88 24.59
CA ALA A 387 -28.60 13.31 23.32
C ALA A 387 -27.93 14.72 23.38
N ALA A 388 -27.97 15.41 24.51
CA ALA A 388 -27.47 16.78 24.67
C ALA A 388 -25.93 16.91 24.75
N GLY A 389 -25.17 15.91 24.31
CA GLY A 389 -23.76 15.76 24.68
C GLY A 389 -22.68 15.91 23.61
N LYS A 390 -22.96 16.03 22.30
CA LYS A 390 -21.88 16.02 21.27
C LYS A 390 -22.10 16.96 20.08
N THR A 391 -22.19 18.27 20.34
CA THR A 391 -22.17 19.34 19.32
C THR A 391 -20.74 19.64 18.84
N GLY A 392 -20.09 18.65 18.22
CA GLY A 392 -18.73 18.79 17.67
C GLY A 392 -18.71 18.73 16.14
N PHE A 393 -17.72 19.37 15.52
CA PHE A 393 -17.43 19.25 14.09
C PHE A 393 -17.15 17.79 13.69
N GLN A 394 -16.54 16.99 14.56
CA GLN A 394 -16.37 15.56 14.31
C GLN A 394 -17.71 14.84 14.13
N THR A 395 -18.68 15.07 15.02
CA THR A 395 -20.02 14.45 14.94
C THR A 395 -20.74 14.89 13.67
N ALA A 396 -20.66 16.19 13.33
CA ALA A 396 -21.32 16.74 12.16
C ALA A 396 -20.73 16.24 10.83
N LEU A 397 -19.41 15.98 10.78
CA LEU A 397 -18.73 15.47 9.59
C LEU A 397 -18.65 13.94 9.52
N ALA A 398 -18.96 13.22 10.62
CA ALA A 398 -18.79 11.76 10.71
C ALA A 398 -19.47 11.00 9.56
N GLY A 399 -20.72 11.33 9.24
CA GLY A 399 -21.46 10.67 8.16
C GLY A 399 -20.83 10.88 6.79
N TRP A 400 -20.29 12.07 6.52
CA TRP A 400 -19.59 12.36 5.27
C TRP A 400 -18.21 11.70 5.19
N ILE A 401 -17.46 11.69 6.31
CA ILE A 401 -16.18 10.97 6.42
C ILE A 401 -16.39 9.48 6.16
N ALA A 402 -17.45 8.88 6.72
CA ALA A 402 -17.82 7.49 6.46
C ALA A 402 -18.20 7.26 4.99
N ALA A 403 -18.96 8.17 4.38
CA ALA A 403 -19.32 8.08 2.96
C ALA A 403 -18.09 8.19 2.03
N LEU A 404 -17.11 9.04 2.36
CA LEU A 404 -15.84 9.11 1.62
C LEU A 404 -15.05 7.80 1.73
N ASP A 405 -15.06 7.18 2.91
CA ASP A 405 -14.38 5.91 3.13
C ASP A 405 -15.04 4.78 2.32
N ALA A 406 -16.38 4.73 2.32
CA ALA A 406 -17.14 3.78 1.52
C ALA A 406 -16.87 3.96 0.02
N LYS A 407 -16.89 5.20 -0.49
CA LYS A 407 -16.57 5.50 -1.90
C LYS A 407 -15.13 5.14 -2.26
N ALA A 408 -14.18 5.42 -1.38
CA ALA A 408 -12.78 5.06 -1.59
C ALA A 408 -12.62 3.53 -1.66
N PHE A 409 -13.24 2.81 -0.74
CA PHE A 409 -13.22 1.36 -0.70
C PHE A 409 -13.88 0.74 -1.94
N GLN A 410 -15.05 1.24 -2.34
CA GLN A 410 -15.75 0.80 -3.54
C GLN A 410 -14.89 1.01 -4.79
N ALA A 411 -14.34 2.21 -4.99
CA ALA A 411 -13.51 2.52 -6.15
C ALA A 411 -12.24 1.65 -6.19
N GLU A 412 -11.62 1.39 -5.04
CA GLU A 412 -10.46 0.49 -4.93
C GLU A 412 -10.82 -0.96 -5.24
N GLN A 413 -11.95 -1.44 -4.72
CA GLN A 413 -12.44 -2.79 -5.01
C GLN A 413 -12.76 -2.93 -6.50
N THR A 414 -13.49 -2.00 -7.10
CA THR A 414 -13.83 -2.01 -8.53
C THR A 414 -12.56 -2.03 -9.39
N ALA A 415 -11.59 -1.16 -9.10
CA ALA A 415 -10.32 -1.14 -9.81
C ALA A 415 -9.55 -2.45 -9.65
N ALA A 416 -9.49 -3.02 -8.44
CA ALA A 416 -8.83 -4.30 -8.19
C ALA A 416 -9.54 -5.47 -8.89
N HIS A 417 -10.88 -5.46 -8.92
CA HIS A 417 -11.67 -6.47 -9.63
C HIS A 417 -11.44 -6.39 -11.14
N LEU A 418 -11.55 -5.20 -11.73
CA LEU A 418 -11.27 -4.96 -13.14
C LEU A 418 -9.85 -5.39 -13.52
N LEU A 419 -8.85 -5.03 -12.70
CA LEU A 419 -7.46 -5.40 -12.94
C LEU A 419 -7.26 -6.91 -12.84
N SER A 420 -7.88 -7.58 -11.86
CA SER A 420 -7.82 -9.04 -11.75
C SER A 420 -8.52 -9.75 -12.91
N ALA A 421 -9.69 -9.25 -13.34
CA ALA A 421 -10.42 -9.79 -14.47
C ALA A 421 -9.65 -9.62 -15.78
N ALA A 422 -9.09 -8.42 -16.02
CA ALA A 422 -8.23 -8.15 -17.17
C ALA A 422 -6.99 -9.07 -17.17
N PHE A 423 -6.39 -9.29 -16.00
CA PHE A 423 -5.24 -10.19 -15.86
C PHE A 423 -5.62 -11.65 -16.17
N VAL A 424 -6.76 -12.13 -15.70
CA VAL A 424 -7.26 -13.48 -16.00
C VAL A 424 -7.58 -13.62 -17.49
N LEU A 425 -8.25 -12.64 -18.10
CA LEU A 425 -8.55 -12.64 -19.54
C LEU A 425 -7.28 -12.64 -20.39
N ALA A 426 -6.29 -11.81 -20.04
CA ALA A 426 -5.01 -11.77 -20.73
C ALA A 426 -4.24 -13.10 -20.60
N ASN A 427 -4.30 -13.75 -19.45
CA ASN A 427 -3.74 -15.10 -19.27
C ASN A 427 -4.50 -16.14 -20.10
N GLY A 428 -5.83 -16.09 -20.13
CA GLY A 428 -6.65 -16.97 -20.97
C GLY A 428 -6.32 -16.80 -22.46
N ALA A 429 -6.18 -15.56 -22.93
CA ALA A 429 -5.79 -15.26 -24.30
C ALA A 429 -4.37 -15.76 -24.63
N LEU A 430 -3.42 -15.62 -23.69
CA LEU A 430 -2.07 -16.15 -23.85
C LEU A 430 -2.09 -17.69 -23.95
N VAL A 431 -2.79 -18.37 -23.06
CA VAL A 431 -2.90 -19.84 -23.07
C VAL A 431 -3.56 -20.32 -24.35
N ALA A 432 -4.62 -19.63 -24.82
CA ALA A 432 -5.25 -19.93 -26.10
C ALA A 432 -4.26 -19.77 -27.26
N LEU A 433 -3.51 -18.66 -27.32
CA LEU A 433 -2.48 -18.42 -28.33
C LEU A 433 -1.43 -19.54 -28.36
N VAL A 434 -0.93 -19.94 -27.19
CA VAL A 434 0.05 -21.03 -27.07
C VAL A 434 -0.56 -22.35 -27.56
N CYS A 435 -1.78 -22.68 -27.14
CA CYS A 435 -2.46 -23.91 -27.53
C CYS A 435 -2.73 -23.96 -29.06
N THR A 436 -3.24 -22.87 -29.63
CA THR A 436 -3.44 -22.76 -31.08
C THR A 436 -2.12 -22.87 -31.83
N GLY A 437 -1.06 -22.20 -31.34
CA GLY A 437 0.27 -22.31 -31.91
C GLY A 437 0.80 -23.75 -31.92
N THR A 438 0.67 -24.46 -30.80
CA THR A 438 1.12 -25.87 -30.73
C THR A 438 0.29 -26.80 -31.61
N MET A 439 -1.02 -26.56 -31.74
CA MET A 439 -1.89 -27.37 -32.59
C MET A 439 -1.64 -27.11 -34.08
N GLN A 440 -1.50 -25.85 -34.47
CA GLN A 440 -1.14 -25.46 -35.84
C GLN A 440 0.17 -26.14 -36.26
N MET A 441 1.12 -26.18 -35.35
CA MET A 441 2.40 -26.81 -35.56
C MET A 441 2.29 -28.32 -35.73
N LEU A 442 1.52 -29.00 -34.88
CA LEU A 442 1.23 -30.43 -35.05
C LEU A 442 0.60 -30.72 -36.42
N ILE A 443 -0.38 -29.90 -36.82
CA ILE A 443 -1.02 -30.01 -38.14
C ILE A 443 0.01 -29.85 -39.26
N SER A 444 0.95 -28.90 -39.14
CA SER A 444 2.00 -28.72 -40.15
C SER A 444 2.93 -29.93 -40.27
N ILE A 445 3.29 -30.56 -39.15
CA ILE A 445 4.13 -31.77 -39.13
C ILE A 445 3.38 -32.93 -39.79
N ILE A 446 2.10 -33.12 -39.45
CA ILE A 446 1.26 -34.17 -40.02
C ILE A 446 1.02 -33.95 -41.53
N ALA A 447 0.78 -32.70 -41.95
CA ALA A 447 0.56 -32.37 -43.36
C ALA A 447 1.80 -32.69 -44.21
N VAL A 448 2.99 -32.33 -43.73
CA VAL A 448 4.26 -32.68 -44.41
C VAL A 448 4.49 -34.19 -44.43
N ALA A 449 4.11 -34.91 -43.37
CA ALA A 449 4.25 -36.36 -43.31
C ALA A 449 3.23 -37.11 -44.20
N GLY A 450 2.04 -36.55 -44.42
CA GLY A 450 0.98 -37.15 -45.24
C GLY A 450 1.11 -36.95 -46.75
N GLU A 451 2.09 -36.15 -47.20
CA GLU A 451 2.45 -36.00 -48.62
C GLU A 451 3.46 -37.06 -49.12
N TRP A 452 3.90 -37.96 -48.22
CA TRP A 452 4.65 -39.20 -48.53
C TRP A 452 3.72 -40.41 -48.46
#